data_AF-A0A1U8LT62-F1
#
_entry.id   AF-A0A1U8LT62-F1
#
_cell.length_a   1.000
_cell.length_b   1.000
_cell.length_c   1.000
_cell.angle_alpha   90.00
_cell.angle_beta   90.00
_cell.angle_gamma   90.00
#
_symmetry.space_group_name_H-M   'P 1'
#
loop_
_entity.id
_entity.type
_entity.pdbx_description
1 polymer ?
#
loop_
_entity_poly.entity_id
_entity_poly.type
_entity_poly.pdbx_seq_one_letter_code
_entity_poly.pdbx_strand_id
1 'polypeptide(L)'
;MPMYQPSSRREVDSQVLDLETAVKDGVLGGGGGGGCGVIATGFGSEKLDLKLMIEELEPMDVPMVFICPISLEPMHDPVTLCTGQTYERSNILKWFSLGHCTCPTTMQELWDDSMTPNKTLQQLIHSWFSQKYLAMKKRSEDVQGRVKEILENLKKIKGQARVQALKELRQVVQVHGTAKKTVVENGGIGLISSLLGPFTTHAVGCEVIGVLVYLNLDLNSMSDLLQPAKISLMVDILNEGSIETKINCTRLIGMLIEGTDFASQNVASLSLLVGLLRLVKDKKHPNGVVAGLNLLKTICSHEPVRNSFVNVGAVPQLVELIPGMNNECLELVLHILELLSSTPEGRLALKDCPSTIPNVVKLLMKASENCTQLALSILWSICKFAPEECASLAVDAGLAAKLLLVIQSGCNPVLKQRSAELLKLCSLNYTTTIFISKCKLTRTIQ
;
A
#
# COMPACT_ATOMS: atom_id res chain seq x y z
N MET A 1 52.66 28.76 -9.04
CA MET A 1 52.52 27.29 -9.20
C MET A 1 51.04 26.96 -9.24
N PRO A 2 50.56 25.99 -10.04
CA PRO A 2 50.57 25.92 -11.50
C PRO A 2 49.13 25.90 -12.12
N MET A 3 49.09 26.28 -13.40
CA MET A 3 48.27 25.81 -14.54
C MET A 3 46.87 25.20 -14.35
N TYR A 4 45.90 25.74 -15.11
CA TYR A 4 44.80 24.97 -15.69
C TYR A 4 44.74 25.27 -17.20
N GLN A 5 45.09 24.27 -18.02
CA GLN A 5 44.92 24.26 -19.48
C GLN A 5 43.50 23.76 -19.83
N PRO A 6 42.91 24.19 -20.96
CA PRO A 6 41.59 23.74 -21.41
C PRO A 6 41.70 22.39 -22.14
N SER A 7 40.98 21.37 -21.67
CA SER A 7 40.88 20.07 -22.32
C SER A 7 39.67 19.98 -23.27
N SER A 8 39.99 19.92 -24.56
CA SER A 8 39.35 19.19 -25.68
C SER A 8 37.82 19.14 -25.84
N ARG A 9 37.40 19.64 -27.01
CA ARG A 9 36.17 19.32 -27.75
C ARG A 9 35.79 17.84 -27.65
N ARG A 10 34.52 17.56 -27.32
CA ARG A 10 33.84 16.33 -27.74
C ARG A 10 32.98 16.67 -28.95
N GLU A 11 33.44 16.23 -30.11
CA GLU A 11 32.62 16.13 -31.31
C GLU A 11 31.47 15.16 -31.01
N VAL A 12 30.23 15.61 -31.19
CA VAL A 12 29.05 14.75 -31.17
C VAL A 12 28.90 14.24 -32.59
N ASP A 13 29.32 12.99 -32.79
CA ASP A 13 29.17 12.28 -34.05
C ASP A 13 27.69 12.26 -34.46
N SER A 14 27.43 12.82 -35.64
CA SER A 14 26.14 12.74 -36.31
C SER A 14 26.01 11.33 -36.92
N GLN A 15 25.55 10.35 -36.13
CA GLN A 15 25.26 9.03 -36.67
C GLN A 15 23.98 9.09 -37.52
N VAL A 16 24.18 9.09 -38.83
CA VAL A 16 23.16 8.75 -39.82
C VAL A 16 22.72 7.31 -39.55
N LEU A 17 21.43 7.12 -39.30
CA LEU A 17 20.84 5.79 -39.12
C LEU A 17 20.91 5.02 -40.44
N ASP A 18 21.77 4.00 -40.47
CA ASP A 18 21.85 3.03 -41.54
C ASP A 18 20.62 2.10 -41.48
N LEU A 19 19.77 2.21 -42.50
CA LEU A 19 18.47 1.55 -42.60
C LEU A 19 18.60 0.01 -42.61
N GLU A 20 19.76 -0.52 -43.00
CA GLU A 20 20.03 -1.96 -43.01
C GLU A 20 20.24 -2.54 -41.60
N THR A 21 20.71 -1.73 -40.65
CA THR A 21 20.97 -2.20 -39.28
C THR A 21 19.66 -2.29 -38.48
N ALA A 22 18.72 -1.37 -38.71
CA ALA A 22 17.39 -1.38 -38.07
C ALA A 22 16.51 -2.58 -38.48
N VAL A 23 16.75 -3.16 -39.66
CA VAL A 23 16.07 -4.38 -40.13
C VAL A 23 16.66 -5.63 -39.48
N LYS A 24 17.95 -5.61 -39.13
CA LYS A 24 18.68 -6.75 -38.54
C LYS A 24 18.37 -6.95 -37.05
N ASP A 25 18.05 -5.87 -36.33
CA ASP A 25 17.75 -5.88 -34.89
C ASP A 25 16.27 -6.12 -34.56
N GLY A 26 15.43 -6.46 -35.55
CA GLY A 26 14.04 -6.87 -35.31
C GLY A 26 13.07 -5.76 -34.85
N VAL A 27 13.50 -4.49 -34.92
CA VAL A 27 12.67 -3.32 -34.62
C VAL A 27 11.58 -3.09 -35.69
N LEU A 28 11.83 -3.56 -36.92
CA LEU A 28 10.84 -3.64 -37.98
C LEU A 28 10.77 -5.10 -38.43
N GLY A 29 9.71 -5.80 -38.02
CA GLY A 29 9.53 -7.23 -38.27
C GLY A 29 9.51 -7.58 -39.77
N GLY A 30 10.66 -7.98 -40.30
CA GLY A 30 10.81 -8.55 -41.64
C GLY A 30 10.63 -10.06 -41.62
N GLY A 31 9.38 -10.52 -41.79
CA GLY A 31 9.10 -11.91 -42.15
C GLY A 31 9.31 -12.10 -43.65
N GLY A 32 10.43 -12.69 -44.06
CA GLY A 32 10.70 -13.12 -45.42
C GLY A 32 9.70 -14.19 -45.88
N GLY A 33 9.21 -14.03 -47.11
CA GLY A 33 7.98 -14.62 -47.61
C GLY A 33 8.04 -16.09 -48.03
N GLY A 34 6.85 -16.68 -48.12
CA GLY A 34 6.59 -17.98 -48.73
C GLY A 34 5.12 -18.34 -48.64
N GLY A 35 4.38 -18.19 -49.73
CA GLY A 35 3.14 -18.94 -49.97
C GLY A 35 1.83 -18.16 -49.86
N CYS A 36 1.26 -17.91 -51.05
CA CYS A 36 -0.09 -17.44 -51.33
C CYS A 36 -1.18 -18.22 -50.56
N GLY A 37 -2.19 -17.50 -50.06
CA GLY A 37 -3.38 -18.07 -49.44
C GLY A 37 -4.29 -17.00 -48.87
N VAL A 38 -4.86 -16.16 -49.73
CA VAL A 38 -5.93 -15.22 -49.37
C VAL A 38 -7.13 -16.04 -48.91
N ILE A 39 -7.34 -16.13 -47.59
CA ILE A 39 -8.66 -16.38 -47.04
C ILE A 39 -9.12 -15.06 -46.45
N ALA A 40 -9.87 -14.33 -47.27
CA ALA A 40 -10.66 -13.20 -46.82
C ALA A 40 -11.74 -13.73 -45.87
N THR A 41 -11.52 -13.58 -44.56
CA THR A 41 -12.61 -13.52 -43.60
C THR A 41 -12.79 -12.06 -43.21
N GLY A 42 -13.88 -11.48 -43.72
CA GLY A 42 -14.26 -10.10 -43.46
C GLY A 42 -14.54 -9.91 -41.97
N PHE A 43 -13.67 -9.15 -41.31
CA PHE A 43 -14.04 -8.32 -40.18
C PHE A 43 -13.91 -6.87 -40.66
N GLY A 44 -14.99 -6.10 -40.55
CA GLY A 44 -15.00 -4.68 -40.88
C GLY A 44 -13.86 -4.00 -40.13
N SER A 45 -12.94 -3.39 -40.88
CA SER A 45 -11.86 -2.57 -40.35
C SER A 45 -12.45 -1.27 -39.82
N GLU A 46 -13.07 -1.30 -38.64
CA GLU A 46 -13.22 -0.09 -37.83
C GLU A 46 -11.81 0.45 -37.58
N LYS A 47 -11.54 1.63 -38.13
CA LYS A 47 -10.26 2.29 -37.97
C LYS A 47 -10.13 2.70 -36.51
N LEU A 48 -9.37 1.93 -35.72
CA LEU A 48 -9.14 2.19 -34.30
C LEU A 48 -8.66 3.63 -34.10
N ASP A 49 -9.33 4.36 -33.20
CA ASP A 49 -8.99 5.75 -32.88
C ASP A 49 -7.67 5.80 -32.12
N LEU A 50 -6.69 6.52 -32.67
CA LEU A 50 -5.36 6.68 -32.07
C LEU A 50 -5.44 7.29 -30.68
N LYS A 51 -6.37 8.22 -30.47
CA LYS A 51 -6.51 8.88 -29.18
C LYS A 51 -6.93 7.90 -28.10
N LEU A 52 -7.94 7.07 -28.38
CA LEU A 52 -8.40 6.03 -27.46
C LEU A 52 -7.29 5.01 -27.15
N MET A 53 -6.52 4.60 -28.17
CA MET A 53 -5.42 3.65 -27.96
C MET A 53 -4.31 4.23 -27.08
N ILE A 54 -3.96 5.51 -27.25
CA ILE A 54 -2.98 6.19 -26.41
C ILE A 54 -3.47 6.29 -24.95
N GLU A 55 -4.75 6.60 -24.74
CA GLU A 55 -5.34 6.74 -23.40
C GLU A 55 -5.43 5.40 -22.64
N GLU A 56 -5.69 4.28 -23.33
CA GLU A 56 -5.83 2.95 -22.70
C GLU A 56 -4.50 2.22 -22.48
N LEU A 57 -3.41 2.63 -23.13
CA LEU A 57 -2.08 2.00 -23.01
C LEU A 57 -1.23 2.68 -21.93
N GLU A 58 -0.53 1.88 -21.11
CA GLU A 58 0.40 2.42 -20.12
C GLU A 58 1.62 3.08 -20.81
N PRO A 59 2.06 4.28 -20.36
CA PRO A 59 3.03 5.10 -21.09
C PRO A 59 4.48 4.59 -21.07
N MET A 60 4.83 3.58 -20.29
CA MET A 60 6.23 3.24 -19.99
C MET A 60 7.04 2.63 -21.16
N ASP A 61 6.41 2.26 -22.28
CA ASP A 61 7.08 1.57 -23.41
C ASP A 61 6.99 2.31 -24.75
N VAL A 62 6.53 3.57 -24.79
CA VAL A 62 6.38 4.30 -26.05
C VAL A 62 7.74 4.77 -26.60
N PRO A 63 8.12 4.44 -27.85
CA PRO A 63 9.36 4.93 -28.45
C PRO A 63 9.46 6.45 -28.45
N MET A 64 10.61 6.99 -28.02
CA MET A 64 10.82 8.44 -27.91
C MET A 64 10.59 9.20 -29.23
N VAL A 65 10.79 8.55 -30.38
CA VAL A 65 10.54 9.13 -31.71
C VAL A 65 9.05 9.45 -31.95
N PHE A 66 8.14 8.85 -31.17
CA PHE A 66 6.70 9.13 -31.22
C PHE A 66 6.29 10.26 -30.28
N ILE A 67 7.19 10.69 -29.38
CA ILE A 67 6.90 11.68 -28.35
C ILE A 67 7.20 13.08 -28.86
N CYS A 68 6.26 14.00 -28.67
CA CYS A 68 6.45 15.41 -28.97
C CYS A 68 7.46 16.03 -27.99
N PRO A 69 8.55 16.67 -28.46
CA PRO A 69 9.54 17.28 -27.57
C PRO A 69 9.01 18.45 -26.72
N ILE A 70 7.87 19.05 -27.10
CA ILE A 70 7.28 20.19 -26.37
C ILE A 70 6.36 19.70 -25.25
N SER A 71 5.43 18.78 -25.54
CA SER A 71 4.45 18.30 -24.55
C SER A 71 4.93 17.09 -23.76
N LEU A 72 5.95 16.38 -24.24
CA LEU A 72 6.39 15.08 -23.71
C LEU A 72 5.30 13.99 -23.77
N GLU A 73 4.34 14.16 -24.69
CA GLU A 73 3.24 13.22 -24.94
C GLU A 73 3.33 12.62 -26.36
N PRO A 74 2.75 11.44 -26.63
CA PRO A 74 2.68 10.86 -27.96
C PRO A 74 2.02 11.80 -28.99
N MET A 75 2.62 11.95 -30.16
CA MET A 75 2.10 12.78 -31.24
C MET A 75 0.89 12.11 -31.92
N HIS A 76 -0.18 12.87 -32.16
CA HIS A 76 -1.33 12.44 -32.96
C HIS A 76 -1.23 12.96 -34.41
N ASP A 77 -0.71 14.17 -34.57
CA ASP A 77 -0.58 14.86 -35.85
C ASP A 77 0.83 15.45 -36.03
N PRO A 78 1.83 14.59 -36.27
CA PRO A 78 3.22 14.99 -36.35
C PRO A 78 3.49 15.89 -37.57
N VAL A 79 4.15 17.02 -37.32
CA VAL A 79 4.63 17.97 -38.34
C VAL A 79 6.11 18.22 -38.16
N THR A 80 6.83 18.26 -39.27
CA THR A 80 8.29 18.45 -39.31
C THR A 80 8.62 19.88 -39.75
N LEU A 81 9.52 20.51 -39.01
CA LEU A 81 10.07 21.83 -39.35
C LEU A 81 11.22 21.71 -40.36
N CYS A 82 11.62 22.83 -40.96
CA CYS A 82 12.79 22.91 -41.84
C CYS A 82 14.11 22.45 -41.19
N THR A 83 14.19 22.41 -39.85
CA THR A 83 15.30 21.84 -39.07
C THR A 83 15.31 20.31 -39.01
N GLY A 84 14.30 19.64 -39.57
CA GLY A 84 14.13 18.18 -39.52
C GLY A 84 13.53 17.65 -38.21
N GLN A 85 13.31 18.50 -37.21
CA GLN A 85 12.66 18.11 -35.96
C GLN A 85 11.14 18.02 -36.13
N THR A 86 10.52 17.03 -35.47
CA THR A 86 9.09 16.75 -35.58
C THR A 86 8.36 17.01 -34.26
N TYR A 87 7.20 17.65 -34.34
CA TYR A 87 6.40 18.05 -33.20
C TYR A 87 4.93 17.71 -33.43
N GLU A 88 4.14 17.67 -32.36
CA GLU A 88 2.68 17.70 -32.45
C GLU A 88 2.23 19.07 -32.99
N ARG A 89 1.39 19.09 -34.03
CA ARG A 89 0.95 20.31 -34.73
C ARG A 89 0.41 21.38 -33.79
N SER A 90 -0.49 20.98 -32.88
CA SER A 90 -1.10 21.94 -31.94
C SER A 90 -0.09 22.63 -31.03
N ASN A 91 0.94 21.89 -30.59
CA ASN A 91 1.97 22.40 -29.68
C ASN A 91 2.95 23.34 -30.38
N ILE A 92 3.39 23.01 -31.60
CA ILE A 92 4.30 23.89 -32.35
C ILE A 92 3.57 25.15 -32.86
N LEU A 93 2.30 25.05 -33.24
CA LEU A 93 1.48 26.21 -33.56
C LEU A 93 1.35 27.17 -32.38
N LYS A 94 1.20 26.63 -31.16
CA LYS A 94 1.18 27.43 -29.94
C LYS A 94 2.52 28.09 -29.65
N TRP A 95 3.63 27.42 -29.96
CA TRP A 95 4.97 28.02 -29.85
C TRP A 95 5.13 29.23 -30.78
N PHE A 96 4.68 29.11 -32.03
CA PHE A 96 4.71 30.21 -32.99
C PHE A 96 3.76 31.36 -32.62
N SER A 97 2.58 31.07 -32.08
CA SER A 97 1.62 32.10 -31.66
C SER A 97 2.12 32.95 -30.47
N LEU A 98 3.10 32.46 -29.71
CA LEU A 98 3.80 33.22 -28.67
C LEU A 98 4.89 34.15 -29.23
N GLY A 99 5.09 34.18 -30.55
CA GLY A 99 6.06 35.04 -31.23
C GLY A 99 7.47 34.44 -31.33
N HIS A 100 7.62 33.14 -31.10
CA HIS A 100 8.90 32.46 -31.26
C HIS A 100 9.15 32.08 -32.72
N CYS A 101 10.32 32.45 -33.27
CA CYS A 101 10.76 32.10 -34.63
C CYS A 101 11.92 31.08 -34.62
N THR A 102 12.07 30.34 -33.54
CA THR A 102 13.15 29.36 -33.35
C THR A 102 12.60 27.95 -33.22
N CYS A 103 13.40 26.96 -33.61
CA CYS A 103 13.12 25.56 -33.35
C CYS A 103 13.24 25.27 -31.84
N PRO A 104 12.20 24.74 -31.16
CA PRO A 104 12.23 24.50 -29.71
C PRO A 104 13.37 23.59 -29.24
N THR A 105 13.79 22.63 -30.07
CA THR A 105 14.78 21.61 -29.69
C THR A 105 16.20 22.03 -30.07
N THR A 106 16.41 22.58 -31.27
CA THR A 106 17.76 22.95 -31.74
C THR A 106 18.15 24.38 -31.40
N MET A 107 17.18 25.21 -30.96
CA MET A 107 17.35 26.65 -30.71
C MET A 107 17.82 27.45 -31.95
N GLN A 108 17.72 26.89 -33.14
CA GLN A 108 18.08 27.56 -34.41
C GLN A 108 16.93 28.44 -34.90
N GLU A 109 17.24 29.60 -35.49
CA GLU A 109 16.26 30.43 -36.19
C GLU A 109 15.71 29.69 -37.42
N LEU A 110 14.39 29.74 -37.59
CA LEU A 110 13.70 29.12 -38.71
C LEU A 110 13.77 30.06 -39.91
N TRP A 111 14.32 29.58 -41.02
CA TRP A 111 14.33 30.30 -42.30
C TRP A 111 13.00 30.16 -43.05
N ASP A 112 12.17 29.20 -42.63
CA ASP A 112 10.82 28.94 -43.13
C ASP A 112 9.94 28.46 -41.97
N ASP A 113 8.76 29.08 -41.82
CA ASP A 113 7.75 28.77 -40.81
C ASP A 113 6.75 27.70 -41.29
N SER A 114 6.89 27.22 -42.53
CA SER A 114 6.07 26.15 -43.06
C SER A 114 6.26 24.85 -42.28
N MET A 115 5.14 24.20 -41.96
CA MET A 115 5.11 22.91 -41.29
C MET A 115 4.77 21.82 -42.31
N THR A 116 5.66 20.85 -42.47
CA THR A 116 5.43 19.73 -43.38
C THR A 116 4.77 18.57 -42.61
N PRO A 117 3.55 18.12 -42.97
CA PRO A 117 2.94 16.97 -42.31
C PRO A 117 3.76 15.69 -42.48
N ASN A 118 4.14 15.05 -41.39
CA ASN A 118 4.91 13.81 -41.40
C ASN A 118 3.96 12.60 -41.41
N LYS A 119 3.38 12.32 -42.58
CA LYS A 119 2.42 11.22 -42.75
C LYS A 119 3.02 9.84 -42.49
N THR A 120 4.31 9.66 -42.77
CA THR A 120 5.03 8.40 -42.48
C THR A 120 5.10 8.16 -40.97
N LEU A 121 5.53 9.16 -40.20
CA LEU A 121 5.58 9.04 -38.74
C LEU A 121 4.18 8.86 -38.15
N GLN A 122 3.18 9.58 -38.67
CA GLN A 122 1.78 9.40 -38.25
C GLN A 122 1.30 7.95 -38.44
N GLN A 123 1.62 7.32 -39.57
CA GLN A 123 1.27 5.92 -39.83
C GLN A 123 2.04 4.94 -38.93
N LEU A 124 3.33 5.20 -38.68
CA LEU A 124 4.15 4.38 -37.77
C LEU A 124 3.62 4.43 -36.34
N ILE A 125 3.31 5.63 -35.84
CA ILE A 125 2.67 5.83 -34.54
C ILE A 125 1.36 5.04 -34.49
N HIS A 126 0.48 5.22 -35.47
CA HIS A 126 -0.81 4.53 -35.52
C HIS A 126 -0.65 3.00 -35.51
N SER A 127 0.24 2.47 -36.35
CA SER A 127 0.51 1.04 -36.44
C SER A 127 1.05 0.47 -35.13
N TRP A 128 2.00 1.16 -34.48
CA TRP A 128 2.58 0.72 -33.22
C TRP A 128 1.54 0.68 -32.09
N PHE A 129 0.76 1.76 -31.93
CA PHE A 129 -0.30 1.82 -30.92
C PHE A 129 -1.38 0.78 -31.19
N SER A 130 -1.77 0.58 -32.46
CA SER A 130 -2.75 -0.45 -32.85
C SER A 130 -2.29 -1.87 -32.51
N GLN A 131 -1.04 -2.22 -32.81
CA GLN A 131 -0.49 -3.55 -32.49
C GLN A 131 -0.45 -3.79 -30.97
N LYS A 132 0.03 -2.81 -30.20
CA LYS A 132 0.09 -2.91 -28.73
C LYS A 132 -1.30 -2.99 -28.11
N TYR A 133 -2.23 -2.19 -28.60
CA TYR A 133 -3.62 -2.18 -28.18
C TYR A 133 -4.30 -3.53 -28.42
N LEU A 134 -4.18 -4.08 -29.63
CA LEU A 134 -4.75 -5.38 -29.98
C LEU A 134 -4.13 -6.52 -29.14
N ALA A 135 -2.82 -6.48 -28.91
CA ALA A 135 -2.15 -7.45 -28.05
C ALA A 135 -2.65 -7.38 -26.59
N MET A 136 -2.80 -6.17 -26.04
CA MET A 136 -3.37 -5.95 -24.71
C MET A 136 -4.81 -6.47 -24.63
N LYS A 137 -5.66 -6.13 -25.62
CA LYS A 137 -7.07 -6.55 -25.66
C LYS A 137 -7.20 -8.06 -25.75
N LYS A 138 -6.44 -8.70 -26.64
CA LYS A 138 -6.40 -10.17 -26.74
C LYS A 138 -5.99 -10.82 -25.42
N ARG A 139 -4.92 -10.33 -24.79
CA ARG A 139 -4.47 -10.82 -23.47
C ARG A 139 -5.57 -10.67 -22.42
N SER A 140 -6.30 -9.56 -22.43
CA SER A 140 -7.43 -9.36 -21.53
C SER A 140 -8.55 -10.37 -21.81
N GLU A 141 -8.94 -10.56 -23.06
CA GLU A 141 -9.97 -11.53 -23.46
C GLU A 141 -9.59 -12.96 -23.06
N ASP A 142 -8.34 -13.37 -23.26
CA ASP A 142 -7.82 -14.68 -22.85
C ASP A 142 -7.91 -14.86 -21.32
N VAL A 143 -7.55 -13.83 -20.55
CA VAL A 143 -7.66 -13.84 -19.07
C VAL A 143 -9.13 -13.96 -18.65
N GLN A 144 -10.04 -13.22 -19.27
CA GLN A 144 -11.47 -13.29 -18.95
C GLN A 144 -12.06 -14.66 -19.29
N GLY A 145 -11.69 -15.24 -20.44
CA GLY A 145 -12.10 -16.59 -20.84
C GLY A 145 -11.65 -17.63 -19.83
N ARG A 146 -10.38 -17.58 -19.41
CA ARG A 146 -9.82 -18.48 -18.39
C ARG A 146 -10.55 -18.34 -17.04
N VAL A 147 -10.83 -17.13 -16.60
CA VAL A 147 -11.57 -16.91 -15.34
C VAL A 147 -12.97 -17.53 -15.40
N LYS A 148 -13.71 -17.32 -16.51
CA LYS A 148 -15.04 -17.92 -16.69
C LYS A 148 -14.99 -19.44 -16.67
N GLU A 149 -14.02 -20.03 -17.36
CA GLU A 149 -13.82 -21.49 -17.35
C GLU A 149 -13.55 -22.02 -15.94
N ILE A 150 -12.66 -21.35 -15.18
CA ILE A 150 -12.36 -21.74 -13.80
C ILE A 150 -13.62 -21.67 -12.93
N LEU A 151 -14.42 -20.59 -13.04
CA LEU A 151 -15.66 -20.44 -12.27
C LEU A 151 -16.69 -21.54 -12.60
N GLU A 152 -16.85 -21.90 -13.87
CA GLU A 152 -17.73 -23.01 -14.28
C GLU A 152 -17.22 -24.36 -13.78
N ASN A 153 -15.91 -24.58 -13.79
CA ASN A 153 -15.29 -25.79 -13.28
C ASN A 153 -15.45 -25.91 -11.76
N LEU A 154 -15.31 -24.80 -11.01
CA LEU A 154 -15.46 -24.77 -9.54
C LEU A 154 -16.83 -25.26 -9.07
N LYS A 155 -17.88 -25.09 -9.86
CA LYS A 155 -19.23 -25.61 -9.58
C LYS A 155 -19.27 -27.15 -9.57
N LYS A 156 -18.41 -27.81 -10.35
CA LYS A 156 -18.44 -29.26 -10.62
C LYS A 156 -17.38 -30.03 -9.83
N ILE A 157 -16.17 -29.49 -9.74
CA ILE A 157 -15.01 -30.17 -9.16
C ILE A 157 -15.04 -30.15 -7.62
N LYS A 158 -14.45 -31.18 -7.01
CA LYS A 158 -14.37 -31.37 -5.54
C LYS A 158 -12.94 -31.76 -5.13
N GLY A 159 -12.66 -31.73 -3.83
CA GLY A 159 -11.38 -32.20 -3.27
C GLY A 159 -10.16 -31.42 -3.80
N GLN A 160 -9.08 -32.14 -4.12
CA GLN A 160 -7.81 -31.52 -4.56
C GLN A 160 -7.92 -30.74 -5.87
N ALA A 161 -8.75 -31.21 -6.82
CA ALA A 161 -8.97 -30.49 -8.08
C ALA A 161 -9.57 -29.09 -7.82
N ARG A 162 -10.43 -28.96 -6.81
CA ARG A 162 -10.99 -27.65 -6.40
C ARG A 162 -9.92 -26.74 -5.81
N VAL A 163 -9.03 -27.27 -4.97
CA VAL A 163 -7.92 -26.50 -4.40
C VAL A 163 -7.03 -25.96 -5.51
N GLN A 164 -6.68 -26.78 -6.49
CA GLN A 164 -5.86 -26.36 -7.63
C GLN A 164 -6.54 -25.27 -8.48
N ALA A 165 -7.83 -25.43 -8.78
CA ALA A 165 -8.57 -24.41 -9.53
C ALA A 165 -8.68 -23.08 -8.78
N LEU A 166 -8.91 -23.10 -7.46
CA LEU A 166 -8.92 -21.89 -6.64
C LEU A 166 -7.54 -21.23 -6.58
N LYS A 167 -6.48 -22.02 -6.50
CA LYS A 167 -5.10 -21.52 -6.52
C LYS A 167 -4.77 -20.84 -7.84
N GLU A 168 -5.20 -21.41 -8.96
CA GLU A 168 -5.07 -20.77 -10.27
C GLU A 168 -5.88 -19.48 -10.37
N LEU A 169 -7.13 -19.48 -9.88
CA LEU A 169 -7.94 -18.27 -9.82
C LEU A 169 -7.25 -17.17 -9.01
N ARG A 170 -6.69 -17.53 -7.85
CA ARG A 170 -5.97 -16.62 -6.97
C ARG A 170 -4.80 -15.95 -7.68
N GLN A 171 -3.99 -16.72 -8.41
CA GLN A 171 -2.86 -16.20 -9.18
C GLN A 171 -3.31 -15.18 -10.23
N VAL A 172 -4.40 -15.47 -10.95
CA VAL A 172 -4.90 -14.60 -12.01
C VAL A 172 -5.51 -13.31 -11.44
N VAL A 173 -6.29 -13.42 -10.36
CA VAL A 173 -6.96 -12.28 -9.68
C VAL A 173 -5.94 -11.36 -8.99
N GLN A 174 -4.83 -11.91 -8.49
CA GLN A 174 -3.76 -11.12 -7.87
C GLN A 174 -3.05 -10.20 -8.88
N VAL A 175 -2.90 -10.64 -10.13
CA VAL A 175 -2.12 -9.92 -11.16
C VAL A 175 -3.00 -9.03 -12.03
N HIS A 176 -4.19 -9.47 -12.41
CA HIS A 176 -5.00 -8.80 -13.44
C HIS A 176 -6.27 -8.15 -12.88
N GLY A 177 -6.40 -6.82 -13.02
CA GLY A 177 -7.61 -6.08 -12.64
C GLY A 177 -8.85 -6.51 -13.43
N THR A 178 -8.69 -6.88 -14.70
CA THR A 178 -9.78 -7.39 -15.54
C THR A 178 -10.32 -8.73 -15.03
N ALA A 179 -9.45 -9.59 -14.49
CA ALA A 179 -9.88 -10.83 -13.85
C ALA A 179 -10.76 -10.59 -12.63
N LYS A 180 -10.39 -9.62 -11.76
CA LYS A 180 -11.23 -9.22 -10.62
C LYS A 180 -12.63 -8.83 -11.08
N LYS A 181 -12.72 -7.95 -12.08
CA LYS A 181 -13.99 -7.49 -12.64
C LYS A 181 -14.83 -8.66 -13.17
N THR A 182 -14.21 -9.55 -13.94
CA THR A 182 -14.90 -10.72 -14.50
C THR A 182 -15.40 -11.69 -13.43
N VAL A 183 -14.64 -11.89 -12.33
CA VAL A 183 -15.14 -12.68 -11.20
C VAL A 183 -16.42 -12.07 -10.62
N VAL A 184 -16.46 -10.76 -10.43
CA VAL A 184 -17.66 -10.07 -9.91
C VAL A 184 -18.84 -10.16 -10.88
N GLU A 185 -18.64 -9.82 -12.15
CA GLU A 185 -19.68 -9.81 -13.20
C GLU A 185 -20.32 -11.19 -13.42
N ASN A 186 -19.59 -12.28 -13.16
CA ASN A 186 -20.09 -13.65 -13.32
C ASN A 186 -20.59 -14.28 -12.00
N GLY A 187 -20.89 -13.47 -10.99
CA GLY A 187 -21.41 -13.95 -9.70
C GLY A 187 -20.41 -14.81 -8.91
N GLY A 188 -19.12 -14.68 -9.22
CA GLY A 188 -18.06 -15.50 -8.65
C GLY A 188 -17.88 -15.30 -7.16
N ILE A 189 -18.10 -14.10 -6.62
CA ILE A 189 -17.98 -13.84 -5.17
C ILE A 189 -18.96 -14.73 -4.38
N GLY A 190 -20.23 -14.78 -4.78
CA GLY A 190 -21.24 -15.62 -4.11
C GLY A 190 -20.89 -17.10 -4.20
N LEU A 191 -20.46 -17.57 -5.38
CA LEU A 191 -19.98 -18.94 -5.56
C LEU A 191 -18.80 -19.25 -4.62
N ILE A 192 -17.78 -18.40 -4.61
CA ILE A 192 -16.56 -18.59 -3.81
C ILE A 192 -16.88 -18.52 -2.31
N SER A 193 -17.69 -17.56 -1.88
CA SER A 193 -18.14 -17.44 -0.47
C SER A 193 -18.96 -18.65 -0.01
N SER A 194 -19.75 -19.25 -0.91
CA SER A 194 -20.52 -20.47 -0.59
C SER A 194 -19.62 -21.68 -0.31
N LEU A 195 -18.36 -21.65 -0.75
CA LEU A 195 -17.36 -22.67 -0.46
C LEU A 195 -16.76 -22.55 0.95
N LEU A 196 -17.07 -21.48 1.71
CA LEU A 196 -16.80 -21.39 3.14
C LEU A 196 -18.05 -21.84 3.92
N GLY A 197 -18.03 -23.08 4.38
CA GLY A 197 -19.10 -23.67 5.18
C GLY A 197 -18.56 -24.68 6.20
N PRO A 198 -19.44 -25.30 7.01
CA PRO A 198 -19.04 -26.17 8.12
C PRO A 198 -18.18 -27.38 7.73
N PHE A 199 -18.28 -27.83 6.48
CA PHE A 199 -17.56 -29.00 5.95
C PHE A 199 -16.40 -28.62 5.02
N THR A 200 -16.01 -27.35 5.00
CA THR A 200 -14.91 -26.87 4.17
C THR A 200 -13.58 -27.34 4.77
N THR A 201 -12.78 -28.02 3.95
CA THR A 201 -11.45 -28.44 4.37
C THR A 201 -10.54 -27.23 4.53
N HIS A 202 -9.58 -27.31 5.45
CA HIS A 202 -8.61 -26.23 5.68
C HIS A 202 -7.92 -25.76 4.38
N ALA A 203 -7.54 -26.70 3.50
CA ALA A 203 -6.92 -26.39 2.21
C ALA A 203 -7.85 -25.59 1.26
N VAL A 204 -9.13 -25.95 1.17
CA VAL A 204 -10.10 -25.20 0.36
C VAL A 204 -10.33 -23.81 0.97
N GLY A 205 -10.52 -23.74 2.29
CA GLY A 205 -10.74 -22.48 2.99
C GLY A 205 -9.57 -21.49 2.83
N CYS A 206 -8.32 -21.97 2.88
CA CYS A 206 -7.13 -21.16 2.62
C CYS A 206 -7.19 -20.48 1.25
N GLU A 207 -7.47 -21.25 0.20
CA GLU A 207 -7.50 -20.70 -1.16
C GLU A 207 -8.71 -19.80 -1.39
N VAL A 208 -9.88 -20.14 -0.83
CA VAL A 208 -11.07 -19.29 -0.90
C VAL A 208 -10.80 -17.92 -0.28
N ILE A 209 -10.30 -17.88 0.95
CA ILE A 209 -9.91 -16.63 1.63
C ILE A 209 -8.85 -15.90 0.81
N GLY A 210 -7.86 -16.63 0.29
CA GLY A 210 -6.81 -16.09 -0.56
C GLY A 210 -7.31 -15.44 -1.86
N VAL A 211 -8.44 -15.88 -2.42
CA VAL A 211 -9.09 -15.24 -3.58
C VAL A 211 -9.92 -14.03 -3.13
N LEU A 212 -10.75 -14.18 -2.10
CA LEU A 212 -11.69 -13.14 -1.64
C LEU A 212 -10.99 -11.83 -1.24
N VAL A 213 -9.80 -11.92 -0.63
CA VAL A 213 -8.98 -10.74 -0.23
C VAL A 213 -8.63 -9.82 -1.40
N TYR A 214 -8.57 -10.35 -2.63
CA TYR A 214 -8.24 -9.56 -3.82
C TYR A 214 -9.46 -9.02 -4.57
N LEU A 215 -10.67 -9.34 -4.10
CA LEU A 215 -11.93 -8.93 -4.72
C LEU A 215 -12.56 -7.79 -3.91
N ASN A 216 -13.26 -6.89 -4.62
CA ASN A 216 -14.09 -5.87 -3.97
C ASN A 216 -15.43 -6.50 -3.60
N LEU A 217 -15.65 -6.72 -2.31
CA LEU A 217 -16.84 -7.37 -1.78
C LEU A 217 -17.98 -6.34 -1.67
N ASP A 218 -19.17 -6.71 -2.14
CA ASP A 218 -20.39 -5.94 -1.93
C ASP A 218 -20.99 -6.21 -0.54
N LEU A 219 -21.93 -5.36 -0.11
CA LEU A 219 -22.56 -5.47 1.22
C LEU A 219 -23.25 -6.83 1.44
N ASN A 220 -23.84 -7.42 0.40
CA ASN A 220 -24.49 -8.72 0.49
C ASN A 220 -23.48 -9.83 0.75
N SER A 221 -22.37 -9.85 0.00
CA SER A 221 -21.31 -10.84 0.20
C SER A 221 -20.63 -10.66 1.57
N MET A 222 -20.45 -9.42 2.03
CA MET A 222 -19.96 -9.15 3.38
C MET A 222 -20.90 -9.71 4.45
N SER A 223 -22.21 -9.49 4.33
CA SER A 223 -23.21 -10.03 5.25
C SER A 223 -23.25 -11.56 5.28
N ASP A 224 -23.02 -12.22 4.15
CA ASP A 224 -22.92 -13.68 4.06
C ASP A 224 -21.60 -14.21 4.66
N LEU A 225 -20.49 -13.48 4.53
CA LEU A 225 -19.22 -13.82 5.15
C LEU A 225 -19.19 -13.57 6.67
N LEU A 226 -20.01 -12.64 7.16
CA LEU A 226 -20.17 -12.33 8.57
C LEU A 226 -21.03 -13.34 9.35
N GLN A 227 -21.48 -14.42 8.71
CA GLN A 227 -22.18 -15.48 9.43
C GLN A 227 -21.25 -16.16 10.46
N PRO A 228 -21.70 -16.42 11.70
CA PRO A 228 -20.84 -16.92 12.78
C PRO A 228 -20.04 -18.18 12.44
N ALA A 229 -20.63 -19.10 11.67
CA ALA A 229 -19.96 -20.32 11.23
C ALA A 229 -18.78 -20.04 10.30
N LYS A 230 -18.90 -19.05 9.40
CA LYS A 230 -17.83 -18.68 8.47
C LYS A 230 -16.72 -17.92 9.20
N ILE A 231 -17.08 -16.99 10.08
CA ILE A 231 -16.11 -16.30 10.95
C ILE A 231 -15.31 -17.32 11.77
N SER A 232 -15.99 -18.27 12.43
CA SER A 232 -15.32 -19.32 13.22
C SER A 232 -14.31 -20.08 12.38
N LEU A 233 -14.72 -20.56 11.20
CA LEU A 233 -13.83 -21.26 10.28
C LEU A 233 -12.63 -20.39 9.85
N MET A 234 -12.85 -19.11 9.56
CA MET A 234 -11.77 -18.18 9.20
C MET A 234 -10.76 -17.99 10.34
N VAL A 235 -11.25 -17.98 11.59
CA VAL A 235 -10.41 -17.92 12.79
C VAL A 235 -9.65 -19.22 13.02
N ASP A 236 -10.25 -20.38 12.76
CA ASP A 236 -9.57 -21.69 12.83
C ASP A 236 -8.45 -21.76 11.79
N ILE A 237 -8.74 -21.36 10.54
CA ILE A 237 -7.76 -21.28 9.46
C ILE A 237 -6.65 -20.26 9.79
N LEU A 238 -6.96 -19.14 10.43
CA LEU A 238 -5.95 -18.19 10.90
C LEU A 238 -5.04 -18.82 11.96
N ASN A 239 -5.58 -19.62 12.88
CA ASN A 239 -4.78 -20.21 13.95
C ASN A 239 -3.83 -21.32 13.46
N GLU A 240 -4.26 -22.13 12.49
CA GLU A 240 -3.51 -23.29 11.98
C GLU A 240 -2.74 -23.03 10.67
N GLY A 241 -3.08 -21.97 9.95
CA GLY A 241 -2.57 -21.70 8.61
C GLY A 241 -1.10 -21.27 8.52
N SER A 242 -0.62 -21.24 7.27
CA SER A 242 0.68 -20.65 6.92
C SER A 242 0.68 -19.13 7.22
N ILE A 243 1.86 -18.51 7.21
CA ILE A 243 1.96 -17.05 7.39
C ILE A 243 1.14 -16.27 6.35
N GLU A 244 1.14 -16.75 5.11
CA GLU A 244 0.38 -16.13 4.02
C GLU A 244 -1.13 -16.26 4.25
N THR A 245 -1.59 -17.45 4.65
CA THR A 245 -2.99 -17.68 5.03
C THR A 245 -3.39 -16.78 6.19
N LYS A 246 -2.56 -16.66 7.23
CA LYS A 246 -2.78 -15.78 8.39
C LYS A 246 -2.96 -14.33 7.96
N ILE A 247 -2.09 -13.83 7.08
CA ILE A 247 -2.18 -12.47 6.53
C ILE A 247 -3.48 -12.30 5.74
N ASN A 248 -3.85 -13.27 4.89
CA ASN A 248 -5.08 -13.20 4.11
C ASN A 248 -6.33 -13.22 5.01
N CYS A 249 -6.40 -14.11 6.01
CA CYS A 249 -7.49 -14.12 6.98
C CYS A 249 -7.59 -12.77 7.71
N THR A 250 -6.46 -12.24 8.17
CA THR A 250 -6.41 -10.95 8.87
C THR A 250 -6.93 -9.80 7.99
N ARG A 251 -6.52 -9.76 6.71
CA ARG A 251 -7.01 -8.75 5.75
C ARG A 251 -8.49 -8.90 5.47
N LEU A 252 -8.97 -10.12 5.21
CA LEU A 252 -10.38 -10.35 4.91
C LEU A 252 -11.25 -9.98 6.11
N ILE A 253 -10.87 -10.37 7.32
CA ILE A 253 -11.58 -9.98 8.54
C ILE A 253 -11.58 -8.46 8.72
N GLY A 254 -10.45 -7.79 8.46
CA GLY A 254 -10.37 -6.32 8.48
C GLY A 254 -11.35 -5.67 7.51
N MET A 255 -11.41 -6.14 6.27
CA MET A 255 -12.36 -5.66 5.26
C MET A 255 -13.83 -5.83 5.74
N LEU A 256 -14.15 -6.95 6.38
CA LEU A 256 -15.51 -7.23 6.87
C LEU A 256 -15.90 -6.32 8.05
N ILE A 257 -14.96 -5.96 8.93
CA ILE A 257 -15.21 -5.06 10.06
C ILE A 257 -15.37 -3.61 9.58
N GLU A 258 -14.48 -3.14 8.69
CA GLU A 258 -14.54 -1.76 8.16
C GLU A 258 -15.83 -1.50 7.35
N GLY A 259 -16.36 -2.53 6.68
CA GLY A 259 -17.57 -2.41 5.88
C GLY A 259 -18.88 -2.36 6.66
N THR A 260 -18.89 -2.63 7.97
CA THR A 260 -20.13 -2.68 8.77
C THR A 260 -19.93 -2.26 10.23
N ASP A 261 -20.66 -1.24 10.69
CA ASP A 261 -20.59 -0.71 12.06
C ASP A 261 -20.90 -1.76 13.16
N PHE A 262 -21.59 -2.85 12.80
CA PHE A 262 -22.04 -3.92 13.70
C PHE A 262 -21.14 -5.17 13.71
N ALA A 263 -20.16 -5.30 12.81
CA ALA A 263 -19.40 -6.56 12.68
C ALA A 263 -18.38 -6.81 13.79
N SER A 264 -17.81 -5.77 14.38
CA SER A 264 -16.70 -5.93 15.33
C SER A 264 -17.07 -6.76 16.56
N GLN A 265 -18.32 -6.67 17.03
CA GLN A 265 -18.80 -7.47 18.16
C GLN A 265 -19.00 -8.94 17.78
N ASN A 266 -19.50 -9.22 16.58
CA ASN A 266 -19.76 -10.58 16.10
C ASN A 266 -18.47 -11.33 15.72
N VAL A 267 -17.43 -10.57 15.32
CA VAL A 267 -16.14 -11.11 14.86
C VAL A 267 -15.14 -11.30 16.00
N ALA A 268 -15.20 -10.47 17.06
CA ALA A 268 -14.22 -10.47 18.13
C ALA A 268 -14.39 -11.67 19.08
N SER A 269 -13.81 -12.81 18.73
CA SER A 269 -13.64 -13.96 19.62
C SER A 269 -12.28 -13.94 20.34
N LEU A 270 -12.19 -14.57 21.51
CA LEU A 270 -10.91 -14.74 22.23
C LEU A 270 -9.88 -15.51 21.37
N SER A 271 -10.34 -16.48 20.57
CA SER A 271 -9.47 -17.26 19.67
C SER A 271 -8.88 -16.41 18.55
N LEU A 272 -9.62 -15.42 18.03
CA LEU A 272 -9.10 -14.45 17.07
C LEU A 272 -8.01 -13.59 17.71
N LEU A 273 -8.26 -13.03 18.90
CA LEU A 273 -7.29 -12.20 19.61
C LEU A 273 -5.99 -12.96 19.90
N VAL A 274 -6.10 -14.20 20.38
CA VAL A 274 -4.92 -15.07 20.61
C VAL A 274 -4.17 -15.32 19.31
N GLY A 275 -4.86 -15.63 18.22
CA GLY A 275 -4.26 -15.87 16.90
C GLY A 275 -3.51 -14.65 16.37
N LEU A 276 -4.10 -13.46 16.51
CA LEU A 276 -3.49 -12.20 16.08
C LEU A 276 -2.27 -11.83 16.95
N LEU A 277 -2.34 -12.00 18.26
CA LEU A 277 -1.19 -11.76 19.14
C LEU A 277 -0.02 -12.71 18.83
N ARG A 278 -0.30 -13.99 18.50
CA ARG A 278 0.73 -14.92 18.01
C ARG A 278 1.35 -14.46 16.69
N LEU A 279 0.54 -13.95 15.75
CA LEU A 279 1.02 -13.41 14.48
C LEU A 279 1.92 -12.18 14.69
N VAL A 280 1.52 -11.26 15.58
CA VAL A 280 2.25 -10.03 15.90
C VAL A 280 3.57 -10.31 16.63
N LYS A 281 3.65 -11.41 17.40
CA LYS A 281 4.89 -11.86 18.04
C LYS A 281 5.91 -12.46 17.07
N ASP A 282 5.49 -12.89 15.87
CA ASP A 282 6.38 -13.52 14.90
C ASP A 282 7.19 -12.48 14.12
N LYS A 283 8.30 -12.03 14.73
CA LYS A 283 9.22 -11.02 14.16
C LYS A 283 9.87 -11.45 12.84
N LYS A 284 9.77 -12.72 12.42
CA LYS A 284 10.31 -13.20 11.13
C LYS A 284 9.52 -12.66 9.93
N HIS A 285 8.28 -12.26 10.15
CA HIS A 285 7.35 -11.90 9.08
C HIS A 285 6.76 -10.51 9.31
N PRO A 286 7.47 -9.41 8.92
CA PRO A 286 7.04 -8.04 9.20
C PRO A 286 5.67 -7.72 8.61
N ASN A 287 5.35 -8.24 7.41
CA ASN A 287 4.03 -8.08 6.80
C ASN A 287 2.91 -8.71 7.65
N GLY A 288 3.20 -9.81 8.34
CA GLY A 288 2.29 -10.45 9.29
C GLY A 288 2.07 -9.60 10.54
N VAL A 289 3.16 -9.04 11.09
CA VAL A 289 3.10 -8.14 12.23
C VAL A 289 2.25 -6.90 11.93
N VAL A 290 2.50 -6.23 10.80
CA VAL A 290 1.73 -5.05 10.37
C VAL A 290 0.26 -5.39 10.16
N ALA A 291 -0.05 -6.49 9.46
CA ALA A 291 -1.43 -6.91 9.24
C ALA A 291 -2.15 -7.20 10.57
N GLY A 292 -1.51 -7.95 11.47
CA GLY A 292 -2.07 -8.30 12.77
C GLY A 292 -2.31 -7.08 13.66
N LEU A 293 -1.37 -6.13 13.71
CA LEU A 293 -1.51 -4.89 14.47
C LEU A 293 -2.64 -3.99 13.93
N ASN A 294 -2.78 -3.88 12.60
CA ASN A 294 -3.87 -3.12 12.01
C ASN A 294 -5.23 -3.71 12.40
N LEU A 295 -5.41 -5.04 12.29
CA LEU A 295 -6.66 -5.65 12.69
C LEU A 295 -6.92 -5.54 14.21
N LEU A 296 -5.90 -5.75 15.05
CA LEU A 296 -6.03 -5.55 16.49
C LEU A 296 -6.44 -4.11 16.83
N LYS A 297 -5.87 -3.11 16.15
CA LYS A 297 -6.25 -1.71 16.29
C LYS A 297 -7.71 -1.50 15.90
N THR A 298 -8.14 -1.98 14.73
CA THR A 298 -9.53 -1.87 14.26
C THR A 298 -10.51 -2.49 15.25
N ILE A 299 -10.22 -3.69 15.75
CA ILE A 299 -11.08 -4.35 16.76
C ILE A 299 -11.08 -3.54 18.08
N CYS A 300 -9.92 -3.11 18.57
CA CYS A 300 -9.77 -2.40 19.85
C CYS A 300 -10.45 -1.01 19.87
N SER A 301 -10.65 -0.39 18.70
CA SER A 301 -11.43 0.84 18.56
C SER A 301 -12.83 0.71 19.14
N HIS A 302 -13.43 -0.48 19.10
CA HIS A 302 -14.73 -0.75 19.69
C HIS A 302 -14.60 -1.01 21.20
N GLU A 303 -15.23 -0.16 22.00
CA GLU A 303 -15.14 -0.22 23.47
C GLU A 303 -15.56 -1.58 24.10
N PRO A 304 -16.65 -2.24 23.67
CA PRO A 304 -17.13 -3.46 24.33
C PRO A 304 -16.14 -4.63 24.31
N VAL A 305 -15.23 -4.66 23.33
CA VAL A 305 -14.27 -5.76 23.16
C VAL A 305 -12.95 -5.53 23.88
N ARG A 306 -12.70 -4.33 24.42
CA ARG A 306 -11.43 -3.98 25.09
C ARG A 306 -11.13 -4.86 26.31
N ASN A 307 -12.15 -5.26 27.07
CA ASN A 307 -11.96 -6.16 28.21
C ASN A 307 -11.49 -7.56 27.78
N SER A 308 -11.92 -8.04 26.61
CA SER A 308 -11.44 -9.30 26.04
C SER A 308 -9.94 -9.26 25.71
N PHE A 309 -9.40 -8.10 25.28
CA PHE A 309 -7.95 -7.94 25.07
C PHE A 309 -7.18 -8.10 26.38
N VAL A 310 -7.67 -7.47 27.46
CA VAL A 310 -7.03 -7.55 28.78
C VAL A 310 -7.05 -9.00 29.29
N ASN A 311 -8.19 -9.68 29.17
CA ASN A 311 -8.36 -11.07 29.60
C ASN A 311 -7.44 -12.06 28.88
N VAL A 312 -7.13 -11.83 27.59
CA VAL A 312 -6.18 -12.65 26.81
C VAL A 312 -4.72 -12.29 27.12
N GLY A 313 -4.48 -11.28 27.97
CA GLY A 313 -3.14 -10.83 28.31
C GLY A 313 -2.47 -10.07 27.16
N ALA A 314 -3.23 -9.30 26.37
CA ALA A 314 -2.68 -8.52 25.27
C ALA A 314 -1.69 -7.44 25.75
N VAL A 315 -1.96 -6.80 26.89
CA VAL A 315 -1.16 -5.71 27.44
C VAL A 315 0.32 -6.09 27.63
N PRO A 316 0.68 -7.10 28.46
CA PRO A 316 2.09 -7.45 28.65
C PRO A 316 2.76 -7.89 27.34
N GLN A 317 2.03 -8.62 26.49
CA GLN A 317 2.54 -9.09 25.19
C GLN A 317 2.88 -7.93 24.24
N LEU A 318 2.05 -6.89 24.19
CA LEU A 318 2.27 -5.72 23.35
C LEU A 318 3.38 -4.83 23.92
N VAL A 319 3.44 -4.65 25.24
CA VAL A 319 4.50 -3.87 25.92
C VAL A 319 5.88 -4.49 25.72
N GLU A 320 5.98 -5.82 25.73
CA GLU A 320 7.23 -6.55 25.44
C GLU A 320 7.72 -6.39 24.01
N LEU A 321 6.83 -6.05 23.07
CA LEU A 321 7.17 -5.87 21.66
C LEU A 321 7.67 -4.46 21.33
N ILE A 322 7.37 -3.46 22.18
CA ILE A 322 7.80 -2.07 22.00
C ILE A 322 9.31 -1.97 21.69
N PRO A 323 10.21 -2.65 22.43
CA PRO A 323 11.63 -2.64 22.10
C PRO A 323 11.90 -3.39 20.79
N GLY A 324 12.36 -2.66 19.77
CA GLY A 324 12.80 -3.22 18.49
C GLY A 324 11.76 -3.18 17.35
N MET A 325 10.65 -2.49 17.54
CA MET A 325 9.72 -2.17 16.45
C MET A 325 10.16 -0.96 15.63
N ASN A 326 9.77 -0.93 14.35
CA ASN A 326 9.87 0.26 13.50
C ASN A 326 8.81 1.30 13.91
N ASN A 327 8.92 2.53 13.42
CA ASN A 327 8.01 3.62 13.81
C ASN A 327 6.54 3.34 13.45
N GLU A 328 6.27 2.69 12.31
CA GLU A 328 4.92 2.36 11.85
C GLU A 328 4.22 1.36 12.81
N CYS A 329 4.85 0.22 13.10
CA CYS A 329 4.30 -0.76 14.05
C CYS A 329 4.23 -0.19 15.46
N LEU A 330 5.20 0.63 15.85
CA LEU A 330 5.21 1.27 17.17
C LEU A 330 3.99 2.18 17.36
N GLU A 331 3.63 2.98 16.35
CA GLU A 331 2.44 3.83 16.41
C GLU A 331 1.17 3.00 16.58
N LEU A 332 1.03 1.89 15.85
CA LEU A 332 -0.10 0.96 15.97
C LEU A 332 -0.19 0.33 17.37
N VAL A 333 0.93 -0.15 17.92
CA VAL A 333 0.99 -0.75 19.27
C VAL A 333 0.63 0.27 20.33
N LEU A 334 1.21 1.46 20.27
CA LEU A 334 0.91 2.52 21.23
C LEU A 334 -0.55 2.96 21.15
N HIS A 335 -1.13 3.00 19.95
CA HIS A 335 -2.54 3.31 19.79
C HIS A 335 -3.44 2.27 20.46
N ILE A 336 -3.15 0.97 20.29
CA ILE A 336 -3.89 -0.11 20.98
C ILE A 336 -3.76 0.04 22.50
N LEU A 337 -2.55 0.26 23.02
CA LEU A 337 -2.32 0.44 24.46
C LEU A 337 -3.00 1.69 25.03
N GLU A 338 -3.06 2.77 24.26
CA GLU A 338 -3.77 4.00 24.62
C GLU A 338 -5.28 3.74 24.73
N LEU A 339 -5.87 3.05 23.75
CA LEU A 339 -7.27 2.63 23.79
C LEU A 339 -7.56 1.72 25.00
N LEU A 340 -6.68 0.77 25.30
CA LEU A 340 -6.84 -0.09 26.49
C LEU A 340 -6.68 0.71 27.80
N SER A 341 -5.85 1.76 27.82
CA SER A 341 -5.70 2.63 29.00
C SER A 341 -6.95 3.46 29.32
N SER A 342 -7.94 3.51 28.42
CA SER A 342 -9.22 4.16 28.68
C SER A 342 -10.12 3.34 29.63
N THR A 343 -9.96 2.02 29.70
CA THR A 343 -10.75 1.13 30.57
C THR A 343 -10.07 0.92 31.93
N PRO A 344 -10.83 0.69 33.02
CA PRO A 344 -10.23 0.47 34.34
C PRO A 344 -9.39 -0.81 34.40
N GLU A 345 -9.84 -1.90 33.77
CA GLU A 345 -9.10 -3.17 33.69
C GLU A 345 -7.80 -3.02 32.89
N GLY A 346 -7.83 -2.24 31.80
CA GLY A 346 -6.65 -1.98 30.99
C GLY A 346 -5.62 -1.09 31.72
N ARG A 347 -6.07 -0.09 32.48
CA ARG A 347 -5.18 0.70 33.37
C ARG A 347 -4.51 -0.16 34.43
N LEU A 348 -5.27 -1.04 35.08
CA LEU A 348 -4.73 -1.96 36.07
C LEU A 348 -3.68 -2.89 35.45
N ALA A 349 -3.98 -3.51 34.30
CA ALA A 349 -3.04 -4.37 33.59
C ALA A 349 -1.77 -3.63 33.12
N LEU A 350 -1.89 -2.37 32.71
CA LEU A 350 -0.74 -1.53 32.34
C LEU A 350 0.12 -1.17 33.56
N LYS A 351 -0.52 -0.85 34.70
CA LYS A 351 0.15 -0.57 35.98
C LYS A 351 0.93 -1.80 36.46
N ASP A 352 0.28 -2.96 36.45
CA ASP A 352 0.83 -4.21 37.00
C ASP A 352 1.93 -4.82 36.11
N CYS A 353 2.03 -4.38 34.85
CA CYS A 353 3.09 -4.79 33.94
C CYS A 353 4.38 -3.96 34.18
N PRO A 354 5.47 -4.55 34.72
CA PRO A 354 6.64 -3.79 35.18
C PRO A 354 7.40 -3.07 34.05
N SER A 355 7.30 -3.57 32.83
CA SER A 355 8.00 -3.04 31.65
C SER A 355 7.26 -1.87 30.99
N THR A 356 6.00 -1.59 31.35
CA THR A 356 5.19 -0.53 30.73
C THR A 356 5.84 0.83 30.88
N ILE A 357 6.02 1.31 32.11
CA ILE A 357 6.55 2.65 32.38
C ILE A 357 7.97 2.80 31.79
N PRO A 358 8.93 1.90 32.03
CA PRO A 358 10.28 2.04 31.48
C PRO A 358 10.31 2.05 29.94
N ASN A 359 9.51 1.20 29.28
CA ASN A 359 9.49 1.16 27.81
C ASN A 359 8.86 2.42 27.24
N VAL A 360 7.71 2.86 27.75
CA VAL A 360 7.00 4.05 27.25
C VAL A 360 7.80 5.34 27.50
N VAL A 361 8.44 5.49 28.68
CA VAL A 361 9.31 6.65 28.97
C VAL A 361 10.49 6.73 28.00
N LYS A 362 11.09 5.59 27.61
CA LYS A 362 12.21 5.56 26.67
C LYS A 362 11.84 6.05 25.27
N LEU A 363 10.56 5.95 24.87
CA LEU A 363 10.08 6.38 23.56
C LEU A 363 9.95 7.89 23.43
N LEU A 364 9.76 8.60 24.54
CA LEU A 364 9.68 10.05 24.56
C LEU A 364 10.95 10.65 23.92
N MET A 365 10.75 11.41 22.83
CA MET A 365 11.79 12.04 22.01
C MET A 365 12.71 11.08 21.20
N LYS A 366 12.41 9.77 21.15
CA LYS A 366 13.12 8.81 20.28
C LYS A 366 12.29 8.35 19.07
N ALA A 367 11.00 8.65 19.06
CA ALA A 367 10.04 8.23 18.04
C ALA A 367 9.40 9.45 17.35
N SER A 368 8.35 9.23 16.55
CA SER A 368 7.55 10.29 15.93
C SER A 368 6.82 11.15 16.98
N GLU A 369 6.35 12.33 16.56
CA GLU A 369 5.52 13.20 17.41
C GLU A 369 4.21 12.50 17.82
N ASN A 370 3.58 11.75 16.91
CA ASN A 370 2.39 10.92 17.21
C ASN A 370 2.68 9.86 18.28
N CYS A 371 3.79 9.13 18.18
CA CYS A 371 4.21 8.16 19.19
C CYS A 371 4.44 8.84 20.55
N THR A 372 5.02 10.04 20.55
CA THR A 372 5.23 10.82 21.78
C THR A 372 3.88 11.22 22.41
N GLN A 373 2.91 11.63 21.60
CA GLN A 373 1.55 11.94 22.06
C GLN A 373 0.86 10.72 22.69
N LEU A 374 0.88 9.57 22.01
CA LEU A 374 0.27 8.33 22.52
C LEU A 374 0.96 7.85 23.80
N ALA A 375 2.30 7.90 23.84
CA ALA A 375 3.09 7.57 25.03
C ALA A 375 2.72 8.44 26.23
N LEU A 376 2.55 9.76 26.02
CA LEU A 376 2.12 10.67 27.08
C LEU A 376 0.69 10.39 27.55
N SER A 377 -0.24 10.07 26.64
CA SER A 377 -1.61 9.68 27.02
C SER A 377 -1.63 8.44 27.92
N ILE A 378 -0.85 7.41 27.56
CA ILE A 378 -0.73 6.18 28.36
C ILE A 378 -0.15 6.49 29.75
N LEU A 379 0.98 7.21 29.80
CA LEU A 379 1.64 7.59 31.06
C LEU A 379 0.74 8.44 31.95
N TRP A 380 0.01 9.39 31.37
CA TRP A 380 -0.95 10.22 32.07
C TRP A 380 -2.08 9.38 32.67
N SER A 381 -2.65 8.46 31.88
CA SER A 381 -3.74 7.59 32.32
C SER A 381 -3.35 6.74 33.54
N ILE A 382 -2.17 6.10 33.51
CA ILE A 382 -1.70 5.25 34.62
C ILE A 382 -1.21 6.06 35.83
N CYS A 383 -0.55 7.21 35.62
CA CYS A 383 -0.08 8.05 36.72
C CYS A 383 -1.23 8.76 37.43
N LYS A 384 -2.30 9.11 36.71
CA LYS A 384 -3.51 9.66 37.33
C LYS A 384 -4.27 8.59 38.14
N PHE A 385 -4.21 7.33 37.71
CA PHE A 385 -4.90 6.22 38.37
C PHE A 385 -4.22 5.77 39.67
N ALA A 386 -2.89 5.65 39.68
CA ALA A 386 -2.10 5.26 40.86
C ALA A 386 -0.90 6.21 41.05
N PRO A 387 -1.13 7.44 41.56
CA PRO A 387 -0.12 8.49 41.55
C PRO A 387 1.14 8.19 42.35
N GLU A 388 1.03 7.61 43.54
CA GLU A 388 2.19 7.35 44.42
C GLU A 388 3.14 6.31 43.80
N GLU A 389 2.60 5.15 43.39
CA GLU A 389 3.39 4.06 42.81
C GLU A 389 3.92 4.43 41.41
N CYS A 390 3.06 4.86 40.50
CA CYS A 390 3.43 5.12 39.10
C CYS A 390 4.37 6.32 38.96
N ALA A 391 4.18 7.40 39.74
CA ALA A 391 5.07 8.55 39.67
C ALA A 391 6.49 8.17 40.10
N SER A 392 6.62 7.34 41.15
CA SER A 392 7.93 6.89 41.61
C SER A 392 8.69 6.08 40.55
N LEU A 393 8.02 5.12 39.92
CA LEU A 393 8.57 4.31 38.84
C LEU A 393 8.91 5.14 37.60
N ALA A 394 8.07 6.12 37.26
CA ALA A 394 8.27 6.97 36.09
C ALA A 394 9.46 7.92 36.27
N VAL A 395 9.60 8.53 37.45
CA VAL A 395 10.76 9.37 37.78
C VAL A 395 12.04 8.54 37.77
N ASP A 396 12.01 7.35 38.34
CA ASP A 396 13.16 6.43 38.35
C ASP A 396 13.54 5.94 36.95
N ALA A 397 12.58 5.83 36.04
CA ALA A 397 12.81 5.56 34.62
C ALA A 397 13.35 6.76 33.82
N GLY A 398 13.48 7.94 34.44
CA GLY A 398 14.01 9.15 33.81
C GLY A 398 12.96 10.02 33.10
N LEU A 399 11.68 9.91 33.46
CA LEU A 399 10.58 10.67 32.84
C LEU A 399 10.83 12.18 32.86
N ALA A 400 11.31 12.75 33.98
CA ALA A 400 11.46 14.20 34.12
C ALA A 400 12.39 14.81 33.06
N ALA A 401 13.55 14.21 32.82
CA ALA A 401 14.48 14.68 31.79
C ALA A 401 13.85 14.60 30.39
N LYS A 402 13.07 13.53 30.13
CA LYS A 402 12.38 13.35 28.84
C LYS A 402 11.27 14.38 28.60
N LEU A 403 10.46 14.67 29.62
CA LEU A 403 9.41 15.69 29.52
C LEU A 403 9.98 17.09 29.29
N LEU A 404 11.08 17.44 29.97
CA LEU A 404 11.74 18.72 29.75
C LEU A 404 12.27 18.86 28.32
N LEU A 405 12.82 17.79 27.75
CA LEU A 405 13.22 17.76 26.35
C LEU A 405 12.02 17.96 25.40
N VAL A 406 10.85 17.38 25.68
CA VAL A 406 9.62 17.62 24.90
C VAL A 406 9.16 19.07 25.02
N ILE A 407 9.23 19.67 26.21
CA ILE A 407 8.82 21.06 26.45
C ILE A 407 9.74 22.03 25.68
N GLN A 408 11.05 21.74 25.66
CA GLN A 408 12.07 22.55 25.01
C GLN A 408 12.19 22.31 23.48
N SER A 409 11.56 21.26 22.95
CA SER A 409 11.64 20.93 21.52
C SER A 409 10.73 21.81 20.64
N GLY A 410 10.73 21.56 19.33
CA GLY A 410 9.81 22.18 18.37
C GLY A 410 8.39 21.58 18.33
N CYS A 411 8.02 20.69 19.26
CA CYS A 411 6.72 20.01 19.25
C CYS A 411 5.53 20.97 19.43
N ASN A 412 4.34 20.49 19.06
CA ASN A 412 3.07 21.21 19.20
C ASN A 412 2.86 21.77 20.63
N PRO A 413 2.40 23.02 20.80
CA PRO A 413 2.07 23.61 22.10
C PRO A 413 1.20 22.73 23.01
N VAL A 414 0.23 22.00 22.48
CA VAL A 414 -0.64 21.10 23.25
C VAL A 414 0.16 19.97 23.89
N LEU A 415 1.13 19.42 23.14
CA LEU A 415 2.02 18.36 23.63
C LEU A 415 2.94 18.86 24.75
N LYS A 416 3.44 20.09 24.59
CA LYS A 416 4.26 20.76 25.61
C LYS A 416 3.47 21.01 26.90
N GLN A 417 2.24 21.48 26.78
CA GLN A 417 1.35 21.68 27.92
C GLN A 417 1.08 20.37 28.66
N ARG A 418 0.67 19.31 27.96
CA ARG A 418 0.44 17.98 28.56
C ARG A 418 1.70 17.44 29.25
N SER A 419 2.87 17.66 28.66
CA SER A 419 4.15 17.27 29.25
C SER A 419 4.42 18.01 30.57
N ALA A 420 4.15 19.31 30.62
CA ALA A 420 4.29 20.11 31.84
C ALA A 420 3.29 19.69 32.94
N GLU A 421 2.05 19.39 32.56
CA GLU A 421 1.02 18.89 33.49
C GLU A 421 1.42 17.53 34.08
N LEU A 422 1.91 16.59 33.25
CA LEU A 422 2.38 15.28 33.73
C LEU A 422 3.58 15.43 34.67
N LEU A 423 4.53 16.31 34.33
CA LEU A 423 5.67 16.60 35.18
C LEU A 423 5.23 17.13 36.55
N LYS A 424 4.26 18.05 36.56
CA LYS A 424 3.67 18.59 37.79
C LYS A 424 3.02 17.49 38.63
N LEU A 425 2.21 16.63 38.01
CA LEU A 425 1.54 15.51 38.68
C LEU A 425 2.55 14.58 39.35
N CYS A 426 3.62 14.20 38.66
CA CYS A 426 4.66 13.34 39.24
C CYS A 426 5.47 14.04 40.34
N SER A 427 5.73 15.35 40.20
CA SER A 427 6.49 16.12 41.20
C SER A 427 5.74 16.30 42.53
N LEU A 428 4.41 16.37 42.50
CA LEU A 428 3.57 16.52 43.69
C LEU A 428 3.49 15.22 44.50
N ASN A 429 3.65 14.08 43.84
CA ASN A 429 3.49 12.74 44.42
C ASN A 429 4.84 12.02 44.64
N TYR A 430 5.97 12.73 44.54
CA TYR A 430 7.31 12.20 44.76
C TYR A 430 8.06 13.10 45.75
N THR A 431 8.75 12.51 46.72
CA THR A 431 9.41 13.25 47.80
C THR A 431 10.38 14.28 47.22
N THR A 432 10.13 15.56 47.50
CA THR A 432 10.78 16.73 46.87
C THR A 432 12.31 16.65 46.90
N THR A 433 12.88 16.04 47.94
CA THR A 433 14.32 15.89 48.18
C THR A 433 15.02 14.91 47.23
N ILE A 434 14.31 13.88 46.74
CA ILE A 434 14.86 12.87 45.80
C ILE A 434 14.58 13.29 44.34
N PHE A 435 13.47 13.98 44.10
CA PHE A 435 13.12 14.51 42.77
C PHE A 435 14.24 15.41 42.22
N ILE A 436 14.73 16.34 43.05
CA ILE A 436 15.77 17.30 42.69
C ILE A 436 17.12 16.60 42.46
N SER A 437 17.46 15.60 43.28
CA SER A 437 18.75 14.90 43.19
C SER A 437 18.83 13.94 41.99
N LYS A 438 17.75 13.21 41.67
CA LYS A 438 17.71 12.28 40.51
C LYS A 438 17.53 13.00 39.17
N CYS A 439 16.79 14.10 39.13
CA CYS A 439 16.56 14.82 37.87
C CYS A 439 17.73 15.69 37.40
N LYS A 440 18.82 15.80 38.20
CA LYS A 440 19.94 16.73 37.96
C LYS A 440 19.47 18.15 37.58
N LEU A 441 18.31 18.56 38.08
CA LEU A 441 17.78 19.89 37.85
C LEU A 441 18.54 20.83 38.76
N THR A 442 19.49 21.58 38.19
CA THR A 442 20.05 22.74 38.89
C THR A 442 18.91 23.66 39.29
N ARG A 443 18.97 24.09 40.54
CA ARG A 443 18.01 24.97 41.21
C ARG A 443 17.98 26.33 40.49
N THR A 444 17.27 26.43 39.38
CA THR A 444 17.10 27.68 38.62
C THR A 444 15.63 27.87 38.24
N ILE A 445 14.75 27.82 39.24
CA ILE A 445 13.52 28.61 39.23
C ILE A 445 13.31 29.06 40.68
N GLN A 446 13.61 30.32 40.93
CA GLN A 446 13.23 31.06 42.12
C GLN A 446 12.32 32.19 41.66
#